data_AF-A0A7D5VEG3-F1
#
_entry.id   AF-A0A7D5VEG3-F1
#
_cell.length_a   1.000
_cell.length_b   1.000
_cell.length_c   1.000
_cell.angle_alpha   90.00
_cell.angle_beta   90.00
_cell.angle_gamma   90.00
#
_symmetry.space_group_name_H-M   'P 1'
#
loop_
_entity.id
_entity.type
_entity.pdbx_description
1 polymer ?
#
loop_
_entity_poly.entity_id
_entity_poly.type
_entity_poly.pdbx_seq_one_letter_code
_entity_poly.pdbx_strand_id
1 'polypeptide(L)'
;MNSAAWHARIHCGQEVGAGFLVTPRRVLTCAHVVRRSDQDPVTVVFPHARELGELSASVVAHGGWAGGPTDPGDLAVLELEREVPLVPARFAPPDSAYTEPYPKLVAYGFPVGYDEGTLAEYRAVSGQLIAGEWLELVSWQGHGQPIEAGFSGAAATLPDGRVVGMITAASDAPNVLKGRMLPLDVLARYWPELGSLVPTPGHDTDVLRELYALLRRAAGAGRECDPNRMYVDAVGAFGPPLPAGGFSTLGAAAAYVQWEVPDPAAVDRFAGRLRELVDPGPPAPRAAPRATAAATAWAPVVVEIDHSGAGPDQVTVEVSAYRDGQRRPVGTRRLPRTGVRAYVQRRIDEAVAHLDPDAEELVTFVLPREWLNEAVAHWECGADDSTPLGCAYPLVVTDRARHRSGRLRRRLHKKWQQLDAGLPIEVHRVECGSQERPPSLRKRLWDGDAGLAGFAVPPAAAREHFEVGLNVPVPVLVWSRTGCPAAVHGEQPGAGCGHEDPRPAWSEHGQRRAGRPHTAVLAEAPSPCPGTAFLDQLTAAVAGVPPAELPRHVLSLRMTADAADEPDRHWARDLQLLWDDPRCFPEPAASLHSPVD
;
A
#
# COMPACT_ATOMS: atom_id res chain seq x y z
N MET A 1 1.96 -43.64 -6.94
CA MET A 1 1.14 -42.84 -7.88
C MET A 1 2.10 -41.90 -8.58
N ASN A 2 2.43 -42.16 -9.85
CA ASN A 2 3.46 -41.43 -10.58
C ASN A 2 3.05 -39.96 -10.73
N SER A 3 3.77 -39.05 -10.07
CA SER A 3 3.49 -37.61 -10.00
C SER A 3 3.60 -36.87 -11.34
N ALA A 4 3.98 -37.57 -12.41
CA ALA A 4 4.27 -37.01 -13.73
C ALA A 4 3.32 -37.51 -14.85
N ALA A 5 2.31 -38.34 -14.53
CA ALA A 5 1.50 -39.00 -15.58
C ALA A 5 0.72 -38.04 -16.49
N TRP A 6 0.47 -36.82 -16.01
CA TRP A 6 -0.26 -35.77 -16.72
C TRP A 6 0.57 -35.00 -17.76
N HIS A 7 1.89 -35.22 -17.82
CA HIS A 7 2.71 -34.64 -18.88
C HIS A 7 2.38 -35.27 -20.23
N ALA A 8 2.25 -34.43 -21.24
CA ALA A 8 1.84 -34.83 -22.58
C ALA A 8 2.89 -34.42 -23.61
N ARG A 9 3.10 -35.26 -24.61
CA ARG A 9 3.75 -34.92 -25.85
C ARG A 9 2.69 -34.59 -26.90
N ILE A 10 2.88 -33.49 -27.61
CA ILE A 10 1.93 -32.96 -28.58
C ILE A 10 2.55 -33.05 -29.98
N HIS A 11 1.77 -33.54 -30.93
CA HIS A 11 2.13 -33.57 -32.34
C HIS A 11 1.11 -32.79 -33.16
N CYS A 12 1.58 -31.97 -34.09
CA CYS A 12 0.77 -31.29 -35.09
C CYS A 12 1.51 -31.29 -36.42
N GLY A 13 1.25 -32.30 -37.25
CA GLY A 13 2.05 -32.55 -38.45
C GLY A 13 3.50 -32.90 -38.10
N GLN A 14 4.46 -32.05 -38.50
CA GLN A 14 5.88 -32.21 -38.18
C GLN A 14 6.29 -31.50 -36.88
N GLU A 15 5.43 -30.66 -36.32
CA GLU A 15 5.72 -29.96 -35.07
C GLU A 15 5.57 -30.89 -33.88
N VAL A 16 6.56 -30.85 -32.99
CA VAL A 16 6.56 -31.60 -31.73
C VAL A 16 6.74 -30.62 -30.58
N GLY A 17 5.84 -30.69 -29.62
CA GLY A 17 5.92 -29.92 -28.38
C GLY A 17 5.54 -30.74 -27.16
N ALA A 18 5.47 -30.05 -26.04
CA ALA A 18 5.01 -30.56 -24.78
C ALA A 18 3.64 -29.96 -24.42
N GLY A 19 2.98 -30.58 -23.46
CA GLY A 19 1.73 -30.12 -22.89
C GLY A 19 1.50 -30.76 -21.53
N PHE A 20 0.41 -30.35 -20.88
CA PHE A 20 0.03 -30.93 -19.59
C PHE A 20 -1.48 -30.96 -19.40
N LEU A 21 -1.97 -32.06 -18.84
CA LEU A 21 -3.38 -32.28 -18.55
C LEU A 21 -3.84 -31.39 -17.38
N VAL A 22 -4.87 -30.58 -17.60
CA VAL A 22 -5.42 -29.64 -16.59
C VAL A 22 -6.83 -30.02 -16.12
N THR A 23 -7.53 -30.84 -16.90
CA THR A 23 -8.75 -31.55 -16.51
C THR A 23 -8.74 -32.93 -17.18
N PRO A 24 -9.58 -33.91 -16.82
CA PRO A 24 -9.57 -35.24 -17.44
C PRO A 24 -9.70 -35.26 -18.98
N ARG A 25 -10.09 -34.15 -19.62
CA ARG A 25 -10.26 -34.03 -21.07
C ARG A 25 -9.49 -32.86 -21.70
N ARG A 26 -8.80 -32.02 -20.91
CA ARG A 26 -8.16 -30.80 -21.44
C ARG A 26 -6.67 -30.76 -21.18
N VAL A 27 -5.92 -30.38 -22.20
CA VAL A 27 -4.46 -30.23 -22.18
C VAL A 27 -4.09 -28.80 -22.55
N LEU A 28 -3.17 -28.19 -21.82
CA LEU A 28 -2.54 -26.92 -22.19
C LEU A 28 -1.26 -27.15 -22.99
N THR A 29 -1.02 -26.31 -23.99
CA THR A 29 0.22 -26.24 -24.77
C THR A 29 0.41 -24.83 -25.35
N CYS A 30 1.51 -24.59 -26.05
CA CYS A 30 1.74 -23.34 -26.78
C CYS A 30 0.94 -23.31 -28.08
N ALA A 31 0.47 -22.12 -28.47
CA ALA A 31 -0.26 -21.93 -29.72
C ALA A 31 0.62 -22.27 -30.94
N HIS A 32 1.90 -21.89 -30.91
CA HIS A 32 2.79 -22.16 -32.04
C HIS A 32 3.03 -23.65 -32.30
N VAL A 33 2.92 -24.52 -31.28
CA VAL A 33 3.03 -25.98 -31.42
C VAL A 33 1.88 -26.53 -32.28
N VAL A 34 0.71 -25.93 -32.20
CA VAL A 34 -0.51 -26.35 -32.92
C VAL A 34 -0.91 -25.39 -34.04
N ARG A 35 0.05 -24.57 -34.52
CA ARG A 35 -0.18 -23.56 -35.57
C ARG A 35 -0.75 -24.12 -36.88
N ARG A 36 -0.54 -25.41 -37.15
CA ARG A 36 -1.01 -26.11 -38.36
C ARG A 36 -2.26 -26.95 -38.11
N SER A 37 -2.95 -26.78 -36.99
CA SER A 37 -4.11 -27.60 -36.61
C SER A 37 -5.28 -27.56 -37.61
N ASP A 38 -5.35 -26.52 -38.45
CA ASP A 38 -6.32 -26.44 -39.56
C ASP A 38 -5.99 -27.38 -40.74
N GLN A 39 -4.74 -27.84 -40.85
CA GLN A 39 -4.23 -28.63 -41.97
C GLN A 39 -3.79 -30.04 -41.55
N ASP A 40 -3.26 -30.16 -40.35
CA ASP A 40 -2.67 -31.38 -39.82
C ASP A 40 -3.41 -31.81 -38.54
N PRO A 41 -3.65 -33.11 -38.32
CA PRO A 41 -4.28 -33.58 -37.10
C PRO A 41 -3.40 -33.30 -35.89
N VAL A 42 -4.04 -32.91 -34.77
CA VAL A 42 -3.37 -32.75 -33.49
C VAL A 42 -3.53 -34.04 -32.68
N THR A 43 -2.41 -34.59 -32.22
CA THR A 43 -2.41 -35.79 -31.39
C THR A 43 -1.62 -35.61 -30.11
N VAL A 44 -2.06 -36.33 -29.07
CA VAL A 44 -1.56 -36.23 -27.70
C VAL A 44 -1.16 -37.61 -27.22
N VAL A 45 0.06 -37.73 -26.72
CA VAL A 45 0.59 -38.96 -26.11
C VAL A 45 0.99 -38.67 -24.67
N PHE A 46 0.62 -39.56 -23.75
CA PHE A 46 1.06 -39.51 -22.35
C PHE A 46 2.22 -40.49 -22.13
N PRO A 47 3.49 -40.06 -22.09
CA PRO A 47 4.66 -40.96 -22.08
C PRO A 47 4.73 -41.89 -20.88
N HIS A 48 4.12 -41.47 -19.77
CA HIS A 48 4.03 -42.22 -18.51
C HIS A 48 2.74 -43.03 -18.36
N ALA A 49 1.87 -43.01 -19.37
CA ALA A 49 0.62 -43.76 -19.45
C ALA A 49 0.44 -44.30 -20.89
N ARG A 50 1.44 -45.07 -21.35
CA ARG A 50 1.53 -45.56 -22.74
C ARG A 50 0.35 -46.43 -23.15
N GLU A 51 -0.33 -47.05 -22.19
CA GLU A 51 -1.55 -47.83 -22.38
C GLU A 51 -2.72 -47.01 -22.96
N LEU A 52 -2.69 -45.67 -22.82
CA LEU A 52 -3.71 -44.80 -23.42
C LEU A 52 -3.53 -44.66 -24.94
N GLY A 53 -2.35 -45.01 -25.46
CA GLY A 53 -1.99 -44.81 -26.86
C GLY A 53 -1.94 -43.35 -27.26
N GLU A 54 -2.04 -43.12 -28.56
CA GLU A 54 -2.15 -41.79 -29.15
C GLU A 54 -3.63 -41.37 -29.18
N LEU A 55 -3.90 -40.15 -28.71
CA LEU A 55 -5.24 -39.58 -28.64
C LEU A 55 -5.37 -38.43 -29.64
N SER A 56 -6.44 -38.42 -30.42
CA SER A 56 -6.79 -37.23 -31.21
C SER A 56 -7.27 -36.11 -30.30
N ALA A 57 -6.93 -34.87 -30.65
CA ALA A 57 -7.36 -33.67 -29.94
C ALA A 57 -7.75 -32.56 -30.92
N SER A 58 -8.54 -31.60 -30.43
CA SER A 58 -8.94 -30.40 -31.16
C SER A 58 -8.65 -29.15 -30.35
N VAL A 59 -8.31 -28.04 -31.02
CA VAL A 59 -8.08 -26.75 -30.36
C VAL A 59 -9.44 -26.15 -30.01
N VAL A 60 -9.75 -26.02 -28.72
CA VAL A 60 -11.03 -25.47 -28.22
C VAL A 60 -10.91 -24.04 -27.70
N ALA A 61 -9.69 -23.58 -27.42
CA ALA A 61 -9.40 -22.18 -27.14
C ALA A 61 -7.98 -21.82 -27.58
N HIS A 62 -7.79 -20.56 -27.98
CA HIS A 62 -6.55 -20.01 -28.49
C HIS A 62 -6.33 -18.61 -27.90
N GLY A 63 -5.13 -18.32 -27.40
CA GLY A 63 -4.80 -17.06 -26.71
C GLY A 63 -4.68 -15.83 -27.62
N GLY A 64 -4.87 -16.00 -28.93
CA GLY A 64 -4.83 -14.90 -29.90
C GLY A 64 -3.45 -14.62 -30.48
N TRP A 65 -2.47 -15.49 -30.24
CA TRP A 65 -1.13 -15.40 -30.82
C TRP A 65 -1.15 -15.22 -32.35
N ALA A 66 -0.44 -14.21 -32.85
CA ALA A 66 -0.50 -13.79 -34.25
C ALA A 66 0.63 -14.37 -35.14
N GLY A 67 1.50 -15.22 -34.59
CA GLY A 67 2.52 -15.95 -35.35
C GLY A 67 3.97 -15.55 -35.07
N GLY A 68 4.19 -14.41 -34.42
CA GLY A 68 5.50 -13.85 -34.12
C GLY A 68 6.09 -14.30 -32.78
N PRO A 69 7.42 -14.29 -32.64
CA PRO A 69 8.12 -14.72 -31.42
C PRO A 69 7.92 -13.78 -30.22
N THR A 70 7.41 -12.57 -30.46
CA THR A 70 7.09 -11.57 -29.45
C THR A 70 5.59 -11.27 -29.39
N ASP A 71 4.78 -12.01 -30.15
CA ASP A 71 3.34 -11.81 -30.11
C ASP A 71 2.78 -12.41 -28.81
N PRO A 72 1.90 -11.68 -28.12
CA PRO A 72 1.33 -12.13 -26.85
C PRO A 72 0.38 -13.33 -27.04
N GLY A 73 0.06 -14.02 -25.95
CA GLY A 73 -1.01 -15.03 -25.95
C GLY A 73 -0.67 -16.34 -26.65
N ASP A 74 0.60 -16.77 -26.60
CA ASP A 74 1.07 -18.08 -27.10
C ASP A 74 0.56 -19.25 -26.23
N LEU A 75 -0.76 -19.45 -26.26
CA LEU A 75 -1.51 -20.43 -25.50
C LEU A 75 -2.53 -21.12 -26.40
N ALA A 76 -2.60 -22.45 -26.31
CA ALA A 76 -3.68 -23.25 -26.86
C ALA A 76 -4.22 -24.23 -25.82
N VAL A 77 -5.54 -24.41 -25.83
CA VAL A 77 -6.25 -25.41 -25.03
C VAL A 77 -6.75 -26.49 -25.96
N LEU A 78 -6.28 -27.71 -25.74
CA LEU A 78 -6.69 -28.89 -26.50
C LEU A 78 -7.77 -29.65 -25.73
N GLU A 79 -8.80 -30.08 -26.44
CA GLU A 79 -9.77 -31.06 -25.94
C GLU A 79 -9.50 -32.43 -26.56
N LEU A 80 -9.28 -33.42 -25.69
CA LEU A 80 -9.06 -34.81 -26.07
C LEU A 80 -10.36 -35.45 -26.56
N GLU A 81 -10.27 -36.40 -27.49
CA GLU A 81 -11.43 -37.15 -27.99
C GLU A 81 -12.22 -37.88 -26.89
N ARG A 82 -11.55 -38.29 -25.81
CA ARG A 82 -12.10 -39.02 -24.65
C ARG A 82 -11.46 -38.55 -23.35
N GLU A 83 -12.17 -38.72 -22.25
CA GLU A 83 -11.58 -38.49 -20.93
C GLU A 83 -10.52 -39.54 -20.64
N VAL A 84 -9.43 -39.12 -19.99
CA VAL A 84 -8.34 -40.01 -19.56
C VAL A 84 -8.40 -40.24 -18.06
N PRO A 85 -8.13 -41.47 -17.58
CA PRO A 85 -8.14 -41.81 -16.16
C PRO A 85 -6.84 -41.35 -15.45
N LEU A 86 -6.35 -40.17 -15.79
CA LEU A 86 -5.15 -39.57 -15.22
C LEU A 86 -5.54 -38.44 -14.26
N VAL A 87 -4.81 -38.32 -13.16
CA VAL A 87 -4.96 -37.18 -12.26
C VAL A 87 -4.37 -35.94 -12.94
N PRO A 88 -5.16 -34.88 -13.19
CA PRO A 88 -4.63 -33.67 -13.80
C PRO A 88 -3.57 -32.97 -12.93
N ALA A 89 -2.80 -32.10 -13.57
CA ALA A 89 -1.79 -31.30 -12.92
C ALA A 89 -2.40 -30.44 -11.80
N ARG A 90 -1.66 -30.30 -10.70
CA ARG A 90 -2.00 -29.37 -9.61
C ARG A 90 -1.26 -28.07 -9.82
N PHE A 91 -1.88 -26.96 -9.45
CA PHE A 91 -1.29 -25.62 -9.58
C PHE A 91 -0.79 -25.11 -8.23
N ALA A 92 0.30 -24.36 -8.26
CA ALA A 92 0.75 -23.54 -7.15
C ALA A 92 0.20 -22.11 -7.28
N PRO A 93 0.22 -21.32 -6.20
CA PRO A 93 -0.02 -19.88 -6.29
C PRO A 93 0.91 -19.20 -7.32
N PRO A 94 0.46 -18.19 -8.09
CA PRO A 94 1.24 -17.62 -9.18
C PRO A 94 2.60 -17.03 -8.77
N ASP A 95 2.66 -16.41 -7.60
CA ASP A 95 3.86 -15.81 -7.01
C ASP A 95 4.92 -16.85 -6.61
N SER A 96 4.54 -18.13 -6.52
CA SER A 96 5.44 -19.21 -6.11
C SER A 96 6.60 -19.41 -7.09
N ALA A 97 6.49 -18.97 -8.35
CA ALA A 97 7.59 -19.04 -9.30
C ALA A 97 8.78 -18.11 -8.97
N TYR A 98 8.52 -17.01 -8.28
CA TYR A 98 9.46 -15.89 -8.11
C TYR A 98 9.44 -15.29 -6.69
N THR A 99 8.88 -15.99 -5.70
CA THR A 99 9.00 -15.61 -4.29
C THR A 99 10.40 -15.94 -3.78
N GLU A 100 11.05 -15.00 -3.07
CA GLU A 100 12.37 -15.26 -2.49
C GLU A 100 12.30 -16.23 -1.28
N PRO A 101 13.20 -17.23 -1.20
CA PRO A 101 14.25 -17.56 -2.16
C PRO A 101 13.69 -18.21 -3.45
N TYR A 102 14.12 -17.73 -4.62
CA TYR A 102 13.61 -18.21 -5.91
C TYR A 102 13.75 -19.73 -6.03
N PRO A 103 12.65 -20.48 -6.23
CA PRO A 103 12.70 -21.92 -6.20
C PRO A 103 13.31 -22.50 -7.47
N LYS A 104 13.79 -23.74 -7.34
CA LYS A 104 14.12 -24.57 -8.50
C LYS A 104 12.83 -24.93 -9.23
N LEU A 105 12.83 -24.71 -10.54
CA LEU A 105 11.76 -25.11 -11.45
C LEU A 105 12.21 -26.31 -12.27
N VAL A 106 11.32 -27.26 -12.51
CA VAL A 106 11.56 -28.46 -13.31
C VAL A 106 10.58 -28.47 -14.47
N ALA A 107 11.09 -28.65 -15.69
CA ALA A 107 10.30 -28.84 -16.90
C ALA A 107 10.61 -30.19 -17.53
N TYR A 108 9.61 -30.82 -18.13
CA TYR A 108 9.74 -32.09 -18.83
C TYR A 108 9.28 -31.91 -20.29
N GLY A 109 10.22 -32.06 -21.22
CA GLY A 109 10.03 -31.77 -22.65
C GLY A 109 10.50 -32.91 -23.56
N PHE A 110 10.24 -32.78 -24.85
CA PHE A 110 10.44 -33.84 -25.86
C PHE A 110 11.31 -33.37 -27.04
N PRO A 111 12.59 -33.02 -26.81
CA PRO A 111 13.48 -32.63 -27.90
C PRO A 111 13.78 -33.79 -28.85
N VAL A 112 14.28 -33.46 -30.04
CA VAL A 112 14.63 -34.44 -31.07
C VAL A 112 15.57 -35.50 -30.52
N GLY A 113 15.24 -36.77 -30.71
CA GLY A 113 16.02 -37.91 -30.23
C GLY A 113 15.66 -38.41 -28.82
N TYR A 114 14.74 -37.73 -28.12
CA TYR A 114 14.29 -38.10 -26.77
C TYR A 114 12.77 -38.31 -26.75
N ASP A 115 12.30 -39.42 -27.34
CA ASP A 115 10.87 -39.72 -27.44
C ASP A 115 10.23 -40.01 -26.08
N GLU A 116 11.03 -40.52 -25.14
CA GLU A 116 10.71 -40.71 -23.74
C GLU A 116 10.79 -39.42 -22.91
N GLY A 117 11.16 -38.28 -23.52
CA GLY A 117 11.30 -36.98 -22.87
C GLY A 117 12.53 -36.84 -21.96
N THR A 118 12.87 -35.60 -21.64
CA THR A 118 13.99 -35.24 -20.76
C THR A 118 13.59 -34.14 -19.77
N LEU A 119 14.24 -34.13 -18.60
CA LEU A 119 14.04 -33.14 -17.56
C LEU A 119 15.08 -32.04 -17.68
N ALA A 120 14.65 -30.80 -17.44
CA ALA A 120 15.54 -29.66 -17.32
C ALA A 120 15.19 -28.79 -16.11
N GLU A 121 16.23 -28.20 -15.51
CA GLU A 121 16.13 -27.46 -14.25
C GLU A 121 16.46 -25.97 -14.45
N TYR A 122 15.55 -25.12 -14.00
CA TYR A 122 15.60 -23.68 -14.18
C TYR A 122 15.29 -22.92 -12.89
N ARG A 123 15.41 -21.59 -12.95
CA ARG A 123 14.84 -20.64 -11.99
C ARG A 123 14.45 -19.35 -12.70
N ALA A 124 13.47 -18.64 -12.16
CA ALA A 124 13.20 -17.27 -12.59
C ALA A 124 14.36 -16.34 -12.23
N VAL A 125 14.61 -15.35 -13.10
CA VAL A 125 15.60 -14.28 -12.83
C VAL A 125 15.06 -13.25 -11.86
N SER A 126 13.78 -12.89 -12.02
CA SER A 126 13.01 -12.01 -11.14
C SER A 126 11.51 -12.19 -11.39
N GLY A 127 10.65 -11.56 -10.59
CA GLY A 127 9.21 -11.47 -10.86
C GLY A 127 8.82 -10.47 -11.96
N GLN A 128 9.78 -9.77 -12.58
CA GLN A 128 9.49 -8.79 -13.64
C GLN A 128 9.10 -9.50 -14.94
N LEU A 129 7.91 -9.19 -15.46
CA LEU A 129 7.45 -9.67 -16.76
C LEU A 129 8.14 -8.91 -17.90
N ILE A 130 8.64 -9.64 -18.88
CA ILE A 130 9.11 -9.14 -20.17
C ILE A 130 7.88 -8.89 -21.05
N ALA A 131 7.75 -7.65 -21.54
CA ALA A 131 6.62 -7.21 -22.36
C ALA A 131 5.24 -7.48 -21.74
N GLY A 132 5.16 -7.61 -20.41
CA GLY A 132 3.91 -7.91 -19.70
C GLY A 132 3.46 -9.38 -19.76
N GLU A 133 4.25 -10.27 -20.37
CA GLU A 133 3.87 -11.66 -20.65
C GLU A 133 4.78 -12.69 -19.97
N TRP A 134 6.10 -12.57 -20.15
CA TRP A 134 7.02 -13.68 -19.88
C TRP A 134 7.92 -13.45 -18.67
N LEU A 135 8.12 -14.49 -17.87
CA LEU A 135 9.24 -14.54 -16.93
C LEU A 135 10.49 -15.09 -17.62
N GLU A 136 11.63 -14.44 -17.39
CA GLU A 136 12.93 -14.94 -17.85
C GLU A 136 13.40 -16.09 -16.95
N LEU A 137 13.74 -17.21 -17.58
CA LEU A 137 14.30 -18.38 -16.94
C LEU A 137 15.80 -18.51 -17.25
N VAL A 138 16.56 -18.96 -16.25
CA VAL A 138 17.97 -19.34 -16.40
C VAL A 138 18.20 -20.75 -15.85
N SER A 139 19.15 -21.48 -16.43
CA SER A 139 19.57 -22.80 -15.92
C SER A 139 19.95 -22.75 -14.43
N TRP A 140 19.46 -23.71 -13.65
CA TRP A 140 19.70 -23.79 -12.20
C TRP A 140 21.19 -23.89 -11.83
N GLN A 141 22.00 -24.67 -12.57
CA GLN A 141 23.42 -24.92 -12.25
C GLN A 141 24.45 -24.38 -13.26
N GLY A 142 24.12 -23.38 -14.09
CA GLY A 142 25.07 -22.81 -15.07
C GLY A 142 25.58 -23.75 -16.19
N HIS A 143 25.33 -25.06 -16.07
CA HIS A 143 25.65 -26.12 -17.03
C HIS A 143 24.44 -27.03 -17.33
N GLY A 144 23.22 -26.57 -17.04
CA GLY A 144 21.99 -27.33 -17.29
C GLY A 144 21.63 -27.40 -18.79
N GLN A 145 20.74 -28.32 -19.13
CA GLN A 145 20.22 -28.45 -20.51
C GLN A 145 19.52 -27.14 -20.93
N PRO A 146 19.88 -26.55 -22.08
CA PRO A 146 19.16 -25.39 -22.62
C PRO A 146 17.68 -25.75 -22.86
N ILE A 147 16.81 -24.74 -22.81
CA ILE A 147 15.46 -24.91 -23.36
C ILE A 147 15.65 -25.05 -24.88
N GLU A 148 15.20 -26.16 -25.45
CA GLU A 148 15.31 -26.47 -26.88
C GLU A 148 13.93 -26.72 -27.48
N ALA A 149 13.84 -26.80 -28.82
CA ALA A 149 12.63 -27.22 -29.50
C ALA A 149 12.14 -28.57 -28.94
N GLY A 150 10.82 -28.66 -28.65
CA GLY A 150 10.22 -29.80 -27.96
C GLY A 150 9.89 -29.55 -26.48
N PHE A 151 10.44 -28.50 -25.85
CA PHE A 151 10.02 -28.04 -24.52
C PHE A 151 8.84 -27.07 -24.55
N SER A 152 8.55 -26.46 -25.70
CA SER A 152 7.42 -25.55 -25.87
C SER A 152 6.11 -26.20 -25.45
N GLY A 153 5.40 -25.58 -24.50
CA GLY A 153 4.15 -26.07 -23.92
C GLY A 153 4.34 -26.95 -22.67
N ALA A 154 5.58 -27.23 -22.26
CA ALA A 154 5.84 -27.98 -21.04
C ALA A 154 5.40 -27.19 -19.79
N ALA A 155 4.87 -27.89 -18.79
CA ALA A 155 4.66 -27.29 -17.49
C ALA A 155 6.00 -26.97 -16.82
N ALA A 156 6.16 -25.74 -16.34
CA ALA A 156 7.17 -25.39 -15.35
C ALA A 156 6.62 -25.75 -13.97
N THR A 157 7.32 -26.63 -13.24
CA THR A 157 6.85 -27.16 -11.95
C THR A 157 7.80 -26.86 -10.81
N LEU A 158 7.26 -26.72 -9.60
CA LEU A 158 8.04 -26.84 -8.36
C LEU A 158 8.51 -28.30 -8.18
N PRO A 159 9.51 -28.56 -7.32
CA PRO A 159 10.00 -29.92 -7.08
C PRO A 159 8.94 -30.88 -6.52
N ASP A 160 7.84 -30.35 -5.98
CA ASP A 160 6.69 -31.14 -5.51
C ASP A 160 5.67 -31.48 -6.63
N GLY A 161 5.93 -31.06 -7.87
CA GLY A 161 5.11 -31.33 -9.05
C GLY A 161 3.97 -30.34 -9.29
N ARG A 162 3.81 -29.30 -8.47
CA ARG A 162 2.83 -28.24 -8.74
C ARG A 162 3.30 -27.32 -9.86
N VAL A 163 2.43 -27.06 -10.81
CA VAL A 163 2.68 -26.16 -11.95
C VAL A 163 2.69 -24.71 -11.47
N VAL A 164 3.63 -23.92 -11.97
CA VAL A 164 3.74 -22.46 -11.75
C VAL A 164 3.72 -21.65 -13.04
N GLY A 165 3.76 -22.31 -14.19
CA GLY A 165 3.69 -21.68 -15.51
C GLY A 165 3.87 -22.69 -16.65
N MET A 166 3.96 -22.18 -17.86
CA MET A 166 4.18 -22.96 -19.09
C MET A 166 5.37 -22.41 -19.87
N ILE A 167 6.29 -23.28 -20.27
CA ILE A 167 7.45 -22.92 -21.11
C ILE A 167 6.96 -22.53 -22.51
N THR A 168 7.36 -21.38 -23.02
CA THR A 168 6.97 -20.92 -24.37
C THR A 168 8.07 -21.00 -25.39
N ALA A 169 9.29 -20.58 -25.06
CA ALA A 169 10.36 -20.54 -26.05
C ALA A 169 11.77 -20.62 -25.43
N ALA A 170 12.69 -21.12 -26.25
CA ALA A 170 14.12 -20.97 -26.10
C ALA A 170 14.57 -19.59 -26.58
N SER A 171 15.68 -19.07 -26.04
CA SER A 171 16.36 -17.92 -26.66
C SER A 171 17.14 -18.37 -27.90
N ASP A 172 16.92 -17.73 -29.05
CA ASP A 172 17.63 -18.02 -30.32
C ASP A 172 19.14 -17.62 -30.29
N ALA A 173 19.59 -16.96 -29.22
CA ALA A 173 20.98 -16.55 -29.07
C ALA A 173 21.90 -17.75 -28.76
N PRO A 174 22.95 -18.01 -29.56
CA PRO A 174 23.93 -19.07 -29.27
C PRO A 174 24.58 -18.84 -27.90
N ASN A 175 24.77 -19.90 -27.12
CA ASN A 175 25.43 -19.92 -25.80
C ASN A 175 24.68 -19.20 -24.66
N VAL A 176 23.38 -18.93 -24.81
CA VAL A 176 22.57 -18.33 -23.75
C VAL A 176 21.63 -19.39 -23.16
N LEU A 177 21.92 -19.86 -21.94
CA LEU A 177 21.05 -20.79 -21.18
C LEU A 177 19.83 -20.06 -20.59
N LYS A 178 19.10 -19.35 -21.45
CA LYS A 178 17.88 -18.63 -21.11
C LYS A 178 16.69 -19.20 -21.86
N GLY A 179 15.53 -19.13 -21.23
CA GLY A 179 14.26 -19.28 -21.91
C GLY A 179 13.17 -18.47 -21.23
N ARG A 180 11.94 -18.69 -21.67
CA ARG A 180 10.78 -17.93 -21.22
C ARG A 180 9.67 -18.87 -20.78
N MET A 181 8.91 -18.42 -19.79
CA MET A 181 7.64 -19.04 -19.43
C MET A 181 6.54 -18.00 -19.30
N LEU A 182 5.33 -18.40 -19.64
CA LEU A 182 4.12 -17.70 -19.23
C LEU A 182 3.74 -18.17 -17.82
N PRO A 183 3.69 -17.28 -16.82
CA PRO A 183 3.20 -17.65 -15.49
C PRO A 183 1.67 -17.85 -15.48
N LEU A 184 1.16 -18.47 -14.41
CA LEU A 184 -0.25 -18.90 -14.33
C LEU A 184 -1.27 -17.76 -14.39
N ASP A 185 -0.97 -16.62 -13.78
CA ASP A 185 -1.77 -15.41 -13.84
C ASP A 185 -1.89 -14.90 -15.28
N VAL A 186 -0.79 -14.90 -16.05
CA VAL A 186 -0.82 -14.53 -17.47
C VAL A 186 -1.59 -15.56 -18.30
N LEU A 187 -1.39 -16.86 -18.07
CA LEU A 187 -2.17 -17.91 -18.74
C LEU A 187 -3.67 -17.77 -18.48
N ALA A 188 -4.07 -17.40 -17.25
CA ALA A 188 -5.46 -17.17 -16.88
C ALA A 188 -6.06 -15.91 -17.54
N ARG A 189 -5.26 -14.94 -18.00
CA ARG A 189 -5.76 -13.82 -18.80
C ARG A 189 -6.24 -14.28 -20.19
N TYR A 190 -5.54 -15.24 -20.80
CA TYR A 190 -5.85 -15.78 -22.12
C TYR A 190 -6.89 -16.91 -22.09
N TRP A 191 -6.92 -17.68 -21.00
CA TRP A 191 -7.92 -18.70 -20.78
C TRP A 191 -8.49 -18.57 -19.36
N PRO A 192 -9.54 -17.74 -19.19
CA PRO A 192 -10.10 -17.43 -17.88
C PRO A 192 -10.47 -18.65 -17.04
N GLU A 193 -10.95 -19.74 -17.64
CA GLU A 193 -11.32 -20.97 -16.92
C GLU A 193 -10.18 -21.56 -16.08
N LEU A 194 -8.91 -21.29 -16.45
CA LEU A 194 -7.75 -21.66 -15.65
C LEU A 194 -7.79 -21.06 -14.25
N GLY A 195 -8.37 -19.87 -14.08
CA GLY A 195 -8.46 -19.19 -12.79
C GLY A 195 -9.30 -19.93 -11.75
N SER A 196 -10.16 -20.87 -12.16
CA SER A 196 -10.88 -21.76 -11.24
C SER A 196 -10.02 -22.91 -10.69
N LEU A 197 -8.87 -23.18 -11.31
CA LEU A 197 -7.97 -24.28 -10.98
C LEU A 197 -6.72 -23.81 -10.22
N VAL A 198 -6.34 -22.54 -10.38
CA VAL A 198 -5.16 -21.96 -9.75
C VAL A 198 -5.52 -21.41 -8.38
N PRO A 199 -4.84 -21.85 -7.30
CA PRO A 199 -5.02 -21.26 -5.98
C PRO A 199 -4.62 -19.77 -5.96
N THR A 200 -5.52 -18.89 -5.53
CA THR A 200 -5.22 -17.47 -5.32
C THR A 200 -5.23 -17.17 -3.82
N PRO A 201 -4.13 -16.67 -3.23
CA PRO A 201 -4.09 -16.29 -1.83
C PRO A 201 -5.25 -15.34 -1.47
N GLY A 202 -5.92 -15.59 -0.34
CA GLY A 202 -7.04 -14.76 0.11
C GLY A 202 -8.41 -15.10 -0.48
N HIS A 203 -8.50 -16.01 -1.45
CA HIS A 203 -9.77 -16.43 -2.06
C HIS A 203 -10.15 -17.87 -1.73
N ASP A 204 -11.45 -18.10 -1.54
CA ASP A 204 -12.00 -19.44 -1.40
C ASP A 204 -12.12 -20.12 -2.78
N THR A 205 -11.53 -21.30 -2.92
CA THR A 205 -11.62 -22.15 -4.12
C THR A 205 -13.04 -22.47 -4.56
N ASP A 206 -14.00 -22.58 -3.64
CA ASP A 206 -15.40 -22.86 -3.99
C ASP A 206 -16.06 -21.62 -4.60
N VAL A 207 -15.76 -20.43 -4.10
CA VAL A 207 -16.19 -19.15 -4.69
C VAL A 207 -15.62 -18.98 -6.10
N LEU A 208 -14.33 -19.25 -6.30
CA LEU A 208 -13.72 -19.16 -7.62
C LEU A 208 -14.36 -20.16 -8.60
N ARG A 209 -14.60 -21.40 -8.16
CA ARG A 209 -15.29 -22.40 -8.99
C ARG A 209 -16.69 -21.94 -9.38
N GLU A 210 -17.41 -21.32 -8.46
CA GLU A 210 -18.74 -20.76 -8.71
C GLU A 210 -18.68 -19.58 -9.69
N LEU A 211 -17.79 -18.61 -9.47
CA LEU A 211 -17.60 -17.46 -10.36
C LEU A 211 -17.40 -17.90 -11.81
N TYR A 212 -16.48 -18.84 -12.05
CA TYR A 212 -16.21 -19.33 -13.40
C TYR A 212 -17.34 -20.19 -13.97
N ALA A 213 -18.14 -20.86 -13.13
CA ALA A 213 -19.36 -21.51 -13.58
C ALA A 213 -20.42 -20.48 -14.01
N LEU A 214 -20.57 -19.38 -13.27
CA LEU A 214 -21.47 -18.28 -13.61
C LEU A 214 -21.05 -17.59 -14.91
N LEU A 215 -19.75 -17.35 -15.11
CA LEU A 215 -19.22 -16.78 -16.36
C LEU A 215 -19.54 -17.65 -17.58
N ARG A 216 -19.35 -18.98 -17.48
CA ARG A 216 -19.72 -19.91 -18.55
C ARG A 216 -21.22 -19.86 -18.88
N ARG A 217 -22.06 -19.80 -17.85
CA ARG A 217 -23.52 -19.69 -18.02
C ARG A 217 -23.93 -18.36 -18.63
N ALA A 218 -23.32 -17.25 -18.20
CA ALA A 218 -23.57 -15.92 -18.75
C ALA A 218 -23.22 -15.84 -20.24
N ALA A 219 -22.07 -16.41 -20.64
CA ALA A 219 -21.65 -16.49 -22.04
C ALA A 219 -22.64 -17.29 -22.91
N GLY A 220 -23.17 -18.41 -22.40
CA GLY A 220 -24.17 -19.22 -23.11
C GLY A 220 -25.57 -18.60 -23.16
N ALA A 221 -25.90 -17.68 -22.26
CA ALA A 221 -27.22 -17.07 -22.14
C ALA A 221 -27.39 -15.77 -22.96
N GLY A 222 -26.33 -15.21 -23.54
CA GLY A 222 -26.39 -14.01 -24.38
C GLY A 222 -26.85 -12.74 -23.66
N ARG A 223 -26.74 -12.68 -22.32
CA ARG A 223 -27.11 -11.48 -21.55
C ARG A 223 -26.01 -10.42 -21.65
N GLU A 224 -26.36 -9.22 -22.08
CA GLU A 224 -25.46 -8.05 -22.05
C GLU A 224 -25.20 -7.64 -20.59
N CYS A 225 -24.08 -8.08 -20.03
CA CYS A 225 -23.54 -7.48 -18.81
C CYS A 225 -22.31 -6.67 -19.22
N ASP A 226 -22.31 -5.36 -18.92
CA ASP A 226 -21.16 -4.50 -19.18
C ASP A 226 -19.98 -4.91 -18.26
N PRO A 227 -18.87 -5.42 -18.82
CA PRO A 227 -17.71 -5.85 -18.03
C PRO A 227 -17.08 -4.72 -17.21
N ASN A 228 -17.11 -3.49 -17.72
CA ASN A 228 -16.53 -2.34 -17.03
C ASN A 228 -17.36 -1.96 -15.82
N ARG A 229 -18.70 -1.97 -15.98
CA ARG A 229 -19.62 -1.73 -14.86
C ARG A 229 -19.53 -2.83 -13.81
N MET A 230 -19.44 -4.08 -14.23
CA MET A 230 -19.24 -5.22 -13.32
C MET A 230 -17.95 -5.08 -12.50
N TYR A 231 -16.86 -4.63 -13.12
CA TYR A 231 -15.62 -4.32 -12.42
C TYR A 231 -15.82 -3.20 -11.39
N VAL A 232 -16.38 -2.06 -11.80
CA VAL A 232 -16.59 -0.90 -10.92
C VAL A 232 -17.51 -1.26 -9.73
N ASP A 233 -18.58 -2.01 -9.98
CA ASP A 233 -19.48 -2.50 -8.93
C ASP A 233 -18.75 -3.44 -7.96
N ALA A 234 -17.84 -4.29 -8.47
CA ALA A 234 -17.09 -5.24 -7.68
C ALA A 234 -16.00 -4.60 -6.83
N VAL A 235 -15.21 -3.66 -7.37
CA VAL A 235 -14.14 -2.99 -6.62
C VAL A 235 -14.67 -1.85 -5.73
N GLY A 236 -15.87 -1.34 -6.05
CA GLY A 236 -16.53 -0.26 -5.32
C GLY A 236 -15.87 1.10 -5.55
N ALA A 237 -16.43 2.14 -4.95
CA ALA A 237 -15.97 3.51 -5.15
C ALA A 237 -14.50 3.76 -4.71
N PHE A 238 -13.98 2.93 -3.79
CA PHE A 238 -12.61 3.00 -3.27
C PHE A 238 -11.65 1.99 -3.91
N GLY A 239 -12.15 1.17 -4.84
CA GLY A 239 -11.33 0.20 -5.55
C GLY A 239 -10.40 0.85 -6.59
N PRO A 240 -9.46 0.08 -7.17
CA PRO A 240 -8.60 0.59 -8.22
C PRO A 240 -9.43 1.14 -9.40
N PRO A 241 -8.94 2.18 -10.08
CA PRO A 241 -9.66 2.73 -11.23
C PRO A 241 -9.75 1.69 -12.35
N LEU A 242 -10.77 1.82 -13.19
CA LEU A 242 -10.89 0.99 -14.39
C LEU A 242 -9.60 1.10 -15.22
N PRO A 243 -8.96 -0.03 -15.59
CA PRO A 243 -7.75 -0.01 -16.41
C PRO A 243 -7.94 0.72 -17.73
N ALA A 244 -6.86 1.32 -18.25
CA ALA A 244 -6.89 2.02 -19.53
C ALA A 244 -7.34 1.06 -20.65
N GLY A 245 -8.39 1.42 -21.38
CA GLY A 245 -9.02 0.59 -22.42
C GLY A 245 -10.15 -0.32 -21.93
N GLY A 246 -10.34 -0.45 -20.61
CA GLY A 246 -11.41 -1.25 -20.01
C GLY A 246 -11.31 -2.75 -20.33
N PHE A 247 -12.41 -3.47 -20.12
CA PHE A 247 -12.52 -4.90 -20.39
C PHE A 247 -13.51 -5.15 -21.53
N SER A 248 -13.07 -5.93 -22.52
CA SER A 248 -13.91 -6.36 -23.64
C SER A 248 -14.82 -7.54 -23.31
N THR A 249 -14.51 -8.29 -22.24
CA THR A 249 -15.28 -9.48 -21.81
C THR A 249 -15.44 -9.54 -20.29
N LEU A 250 -16.53 -10.18 -19.83
CA LEU A 250 -16.74 -10.45 -18.40
C LEU A 250 -15.64 -11.33 -17.81
N GLY A 251 -15.12 -12.28 -18.59
CA GLY A 251 -14.02 -13.14 -18.18
C GLY A 251 -12.74 -12.34 -17.90
N ALA A 252 -12.42 -11.35 -18.76
CA ALA A 252 -11.28 -10.47 -18.55
C ALA A 252 -11.44 -9.60 -17.29
N ALA A 253 -12.64 -9.02 -17.08
CA ALA A 253 -12.93 -8.23 -15.88
C ALA A 253 -12.83 -9.09 -14.60
N ALA A 254 -13.41 -10.28 -14.59
CA ALA A 254 -13.37 -11.20 -13.46
C ALA A 254 -11.95 -11.68 -13.15
N ALA A 255 -11.17 -12.01 -14.18
CA ALA A 255 -9.75 -12.39 -14.02
C ALA A 255 -8.95 -11.22 -13.43
N TYR A 256 -9.16 -9.99 -13.91
CA TYR A 256 -8.49 -8.82 -13.35
C TYR A 256 -8.85 -8.60 -11.88
N VAL A 257 -10.14 -8.76 -11.50
CA VAL A 257 -10.57 -8.69 -10.09
C VAL A 257 -9.91 -9.78 -9.25
N GLN A 258 -9.73 -11.00 -9.78
CA GLN A 258 -9.07 -12.08 -9.06
C GLN A 258 -7.56 -11.87 -8.88
N TRP A 259 -6.87 -11.37 -9.90
CA TRP A 259 -5.40 -11.39 -9.92
C TRP A 259 -4.75 -10.05 -9.58
N GLU A 260 -5.42 -8.94 -9.86
CA GLU A 260 -4.82 -7.59 -9.82
C GLU A 260 -5.46 -6.69 -8.75
N VAL A 261 -6.65 -7.03 -8.24
CA VAL A 261 -7.33 -6.24 -7.20
C VAL A 261 -6.92 -6.73 -5.81
N PRO A 262 -6.34 -5.87 -4.95
CA PRO A 262 -5.88 -6.29 -3.63
C PRO A 262 -6.98 -6.66 -2.63
N ASP A 263 -8.23 -6.25 -2.89
CA ASP A 263 -9.38 -6.56 -2.03
C ASP A 263 -9.93 -7.98 -2.35
N PRO A 264 -9.72 -8.98 -1.47
CA PRO A 264 -10.19 -10.33 -1.73
C PRO A 264 -11.73 -10.41 -1.81
N ALA A 265 -12.45 -9.50 -1.15
CA ALA A 265 -13.91 -9.47 -1.18
C ALA A 265 -14.48 -8.93 -2.50
N ALA A 266 -13.64 -8.34 -3.37
CA ALA A 266 -14.08 -7.89 -4.70
C ALA A 266 -14.55 -9.06 -5.57
N VAL A 267 -13.91 -10.23 -5.45
CA VAL A 267 -14.33 -11.47 -6.14
C VAL A 267 -15.72 -11.90 -5.68
N ASP A 268 -16.00 -11.86 -4.38
CA ASP A 268 -17.32 -12.21 -3.82
C ASP A 268 -18.41 -11.28 -4.34
N ARG A 269 -18.13 -9.97 -4.37
CA ARG A 269 -19.07 -8.96 -4.88
C ARG A 269 -19.32 -9.14 -6.38
N PHE A 270 -18.27 -9.40 -7.16
CA PHE A 270 -18.38 -9.69 -8.59
C PHE A 270 -19.24 -10.94 -8.82
N ALA A 271 -18.95 -12.05 -8.14
CA ALA A 271 -19.69 -13.30 -8.24
C ALA A 271 -21.16 -13.13 -7.80
N GLY A 272 -21.40 -12.41 -6.70
CA GLY A 272 -22.72 -12.07 -6.20
C GLY A 272 -23.56 -11.32 -7.24
N ARG A 273 -23.00 -10.27 -7.82
CA ARG A 273 -23.69 -9.46 -8.83
C ARG A 273 -23.93 -10.24 -10.12
N LEU A 274 -22.96 -11.04 -10.56
CA LEU A 274 -23.13 -11.91 -11.72
C LEU A 274 -24.22 -12.97 -11.47
N ARG A 275 -24.31 -13.52 -10.25
CA ARG A 275 -25.35 -14.47 -9.87
C ARG A 275 -26.74 -13.85 -9.98
N GLU A 276 -26.95 -12.64 -9.47
CA GLU A 276 -28.22 -11.90 -9.62
C GLU A 276 -28.60 -11.71 -11.09
N LEU A 277 -27.61 -11.47 -11.95
CA LEU A 277 -27.80 -11.25 -13.38
C LEU A 277 -28.00 -12.55 -14.17
N VAL A 278 -27.53 -13.70 -13.69
CA VAL A 278 -27.69 -14.99 -14.39
C VAL A 278 -28.94 -15.74 -13.89
N ASP A 279 -29.21 -15.68 -12.58
CA ASP A 279 -30.35 -16.32 -11.92
C ASP A 279 -31.23 -15.28 -11.21
N PRO A 280 -32.16 -14.62 -11.93
CA PRO A 280 -33.13 -13.73 -11.31
C PRO A 280 -34.17 -14.58 -10.56
N GLY A 281 -33.81 -15.07 -9.38
CA GLY A 281 -34.76 -15.59 -8.40
C GLY A 281 -35.64 -14.47 -7.83
N PRO A 282 -36.70 -14.80 -7.06
CA PRO A 282 -37.39 -13.78 -6.26
C PRO A 282 -36.35 -13.06 -5.39
N PRO A 283 -36.47 -11.74 -5.19
CA PRO A 283 -35.44 -10.94 -4.54
C PRO A 283 -35.12 -11.57 -3.19
N ALA A 284 -33.90 -12.12 -3.07
CA ALA A 284 -33.39 -12.51 -1.79
C ALA A 284 -33.37 -11.23 -0.93
N PRO A 285 -33.82 -11.28 0.34
CA PRO A 285 -33.63 -10.13 1.22
C PRO A 285 -32.14 -9.81 1.20
N ARG A 286 -31.80 -8.55 0.86
CA ARG A 286 -30.43 -8.03 0.94
C ARG A 286 -29.82 -8.56 2.22
N ALA A 287 -28.85 -9.47 2.11
CA ALA A 287 -28.07 -9.84 3.25
C ALA A 287 -27.47 -8.54 3.77
N ALA A 288 -27.89 -8.13 4.95
CA ALA A 288 -27.26 -7.01 5.64
C ALA A 288 -25.75 -7.29 5.61
N PRO A 289 -24.91 -6.26 5.35
CA PRO A 289 -23.47 -6.45 5.39
C PRO A 289 -23.17 -7.17 6.69
N ARG A 290 -22.51 -8.32 6.57
CA ARG A 290 -22.05 -9.08 7.72
C ARG A 290 -21.12 -8.09 8.43
N ALA A 291 -21.62 -7.48 9.51
CA ALA A 291 -20.87 -6.54 10.30
C ALA A 291 -19.67 -7.31 10.84
N THR A 292 -18.56 -7.25 10.11
CA THR A 292 -17.26 -7.59 10.64
C THR A 292 -17.07 -6.65 11.82
N ALA A 293 -17.02 -7.24 13.00
CA ALA A 293 -16.79 -6.53 14.24
C ALA A 293 -15.43 -5.81 14.16
N ALA A 294 -15.48 -4.54 13.77
CA ALA A 294 -14.47 -3.54 14.03
C ALA A 294 -15.20 -2.20 14.19
N ALA A 295 -15.98 -2.10 15.26
CA ALA A 295 -16.40 -0.80 15.75
C ALA A 295 -15.12 0.04 16.01
N THR A 296 -15.15 1.34 15.71
CA THR A 296 -14.17 2.38 16.09
C THR A 296 -12.83 2.45 15.33
N ALA A 297 -12.82 2.28 14.01
CA ALA A 297 -11.67 2.73 13.21
C ALA A 297 -11.99 4.07 12.53
N TRP A 298 -11.15 5.08 12.78
CA TRP A 298 -11.19 6.36 12.06
C TRP A 298 -11.13 6.13 10.54
N ALA A 299 -11.81 6.99 9.77
CA ALA A 299 -11.73 7.08 8.32
C ALA A 299 -10.94 8.34 7.94
N PRO A 300 -9.59 8.25 7.82
CA PRO A 300 -8.79 9.46 7.72
C PRO A 300 -8.75 10.03 6.31
N VAL A 301 -8.83 11.37 6.24
CA VAL A 301 -8.35 12.14 5.10
C VAL A 301 -6.90 12.54 5.39
N VAL A 302 -5.97 12.02 4.59
CA VAL A 302 -4.53 12.29 4.76
C VAL A 302 -4.08 13.30 3.72
N VAL A 303 -3.50 14.40 4.20
CA VAL A 303 -2.84 15.45 3.44
C VAL A 303 -1.33 15.30 3.64
N GLU A 304 -0.63 14.78 2.65
CA GLU A 304 0.82 14.70 2.65
C GLU A 304 1.42 15.91 1.95
N ILE A 305 2.37 16.58 2.61
CA ILE A 305 3.18 17.65 2.03
C ILE A 305 4.63 17.19 1.99
N ASP A 306 5.30 17.39 0.86
CA ASP A 306 6.72 17.09 0.71
C ASP A 306 7.45 18.15 -0.10
N HIS A 307 8.77 18.22 0.06
CA HIS A 307 9.61 18.99 -0.85
C HIS A 307 9.52 18.40 -2.25
N SER A 308 9.26 19.25 -3.25
CA SER A 308 9.13 18.76 -4.63
C SER A 308 10.48 18.54 -5.33
N GLY A 309 11.57 19.04 -4.77
CA GLY A 309 12.90 19.08 -5.40
C GLY A 309 13.03 20.09 -6.55
N ALA A 310 11.93 20.70 -7.00
CA ALA A 310 11.88 21.63 -8.14
C ALA A 310 12.19 23.10 -7.76
N GLY A 311 12.52 23.37 -6.50
CA GLY A 311 12.85 24.69 -5.98
C GLY A 311 12.58 24.80 -4.48
N PRO A 312 13.17 25.80 -3.79
CA PRO A 312 13.07 25.92 -2.33
C PRO A 312 11.67 26.25 -1.81
N ASP A 313 10.81 26.82 -2.65
CA ASP A 313 9.42 27.20 -2.30
C ASP A 313 8.36 26.27 -2.91
N GLN A 314 8.78 25.20 -3.60
CA GLN A 314 7.86 24.28 -4.29
C GLN A 314 7.68 23.00 -3.49
N VAL A 315 6.42 22.69 -3.18
CA VAL A 315 6.05 21.46 -2.47
C VAL A 315 5.13 20.60 -3.33
N THR A 316 5.17 19.29 -3.10
CA THR A 316 4.20 18.34 -3.61
C THR A 316 3.16 18.11 -2.52
N VAL A 317 1.89 18.31 -2.84
CA VAL A 317 0.76 18.06 -1.94
C VAL A 317 -0.09 16.94 -2.51
N GLU A 318 -0.30 15.92 -1.69
CA GLU A 318 -1.12 14.76 -2.01
C GLU A 318 -2.23 14.62 -0.98
N VAL A 319 -3.47 14.52 -1.45
CA VAL A 319 -4.66 14.34 -0.59
C VAL A 319 -5.30 13.01 -0.91
N SER A 320 -5.61 12.23 0.13
CA SER A 320 -6.17 10.89 0.01
C SER A 320 -7.25 10.66 1.07
N ALA A 321 -8.32 9.96 0.70
CA ALA A 321 -9.27 9.39 1.65
C ALA A 321 -8.87 7.95 1.97
N TYR A 322 -9.03 7.52 3.22
CA TYR A 322 -8.78 6.15 3.64
C TYR A 322 -10.03 5.52 4.25
N ARG A 323 -10.27 4.26 3.91
CA ARG A 323 -11.33 3.44 4.48
C ARG A 323 -10.87 1.99 4.56
N ASP A 324 -11.07 1.34 5.70
CA ASP A 324 -10.70 -0.07 5.95
C ASP A 324 -9.25 -0.40 5.55
N GLY A 325 -8.34 0.55 5.78
CA GLY A 325 -6.94 0.44 5.42
C GLY A 325 -6.61 0.59 3.92
N GLN A 326 -7.60 0.86 3.08
CA GLN A 326 -7.43 1.17 1.66
C GLN A 326 -7.31 2.66 1.43
N ARG A 327 -6.44 3.04 0.49
CA ARG A 327 -6.16 4.43 0.12
C ARG A 327 -6.82 4.79 -1.20
N ARG A 328 -7.57 5.89 -1.22
CA ARG A 328 -8.07 6.53 -2.44
C ARG A 328 -7.41 7.89 -2.65
N PRO A 329 -6.50 8.04 -3.63
CA PRO A 329 -5.95 9.34 -3.99
C PRO A 329 -7.05 10.25 -4.55
N VAL A 330 -7.15 11.47 -4.02
CA VAL A 330 -8.11 12.50 -4.47
C VAL A 330 -7.42 13.49 -5.39
N GLY A 331 -6.17 13.83 -5.09
CA GLY A 331 -5.35 14.65 -5.98
C GLY A 331 -3.92 14.76 -5.51
N THR A 332 -3.01 14.83 -6.48
CA THR A 332 -1.61 15.18 -6.27
C THR A 332 -1.24 16.38 -7.13
N ARG A 333 -0.55 17.36 -6.55
CA ARG A 333 -0.12 18.56 -7.28
C ARG A 333 1.18 19.10 -6.72
N ARG A 334 2.04 19.59 -7.61
CA ARG A 334 3.19 20.43 -7.27
C ARG A 334 2.78 21.90 -7.32
N LEU A 335 3.07 22.67 -6.28
CA LEU A 335 2.66 24.07 -6.15
C LEU A 335 3.56 24.85 -5.19
N PRO A 336 3.64 26.20 -5.34
CA PRO A 336 4.32 27.04 -4.36
C PRO A 336 3.62 26.99 -2.99
N ARG A 337 4.36 27.26 -1.91
CA ARG A 337 3.81 27.27 -0.53
C ARG A 337 2.56 28.14 -0.40
N THR A 338 2.49 29.28 -1.10
CA THR A 338 1.36 30.20 -1.11
C THR A 338 0.06 29.59 -1.68
N GLY A 339 0.17 28.61 -2.57
CA GLY A 339 -0.99 27.94 -3.18
C GLY A 339 -1.53 26.75 -2.38
N VAL A 340 -0.78 26.27 -1.38
CA VAL A 340 -1.08 25.02 -0.66
C VAL A 340 -2.42 25.07 0.04
N ARG A 341 -2.68 26.13 0.82
CA ARG A 341 -3.93 26.27 1.58
C ARG A 341 -5.15 26.12 0.68
N ALA A 342 -5.25 26.92 -0.39
CA ALA A 342 -6.39 26.90 -1.30
C ALA A 342 -6.54 25.56 -2.05
N TYR A 343 -5.44 24.85 -2.32
CA TYR A 343 -5.49 23.51 -2.91
C TYR A 343 -6.00 22.47 -1.90
N VAL A 344 -5.47 22.48 -0.68
CA VAL A 344 -5.85 21.53 0.38
C VAL A 344 -7.30 21.67 0.77
N GLN A 345 -7.79 22.90 0.98
CA GLN A 345 -9.19 23.17 1.35
C GLN A 345 -10.18 22.48 0.40
N ARG A 346 -10.04 22.75 -0.91
CA ARG A 346 -10.90 22.13 -1.93
C ARG A 346 -10.79 20.60 -1.95
N ARG A 347 -9.59 20.05 -1.72
CA ARG A 347 -9.35 18.60 -1.81
C ARG A 347 -9.78 17.85 -0.56
N ILE A 348 -9.82 18.49 0.62
CA ILE A 348 -10.40 17.90 1.82
C ILE A 348 -11.90 17.70 1.61
N ASP A 349 -12.63 18.71 1.12
CA ASP A 349 -14.07 18.58 0.85
C ASP A 349 -14.37 17.45 -0.15
N GLU A 350 -13.60 17.35 -1.23
CA GLU A 350 -13.70 16.24 -2.19
C GLU A 350 -13.36 14.88 -1.55
N ALA A 351 -12.38 14.83 -0.65
CA ALA A 351 -11.99 13.58 0.03
C ALA A 351 -13.04 13.10 1.02
N VAL A 352 -13.63 14.02 1.80
CA VAL A 352 -14.71 13.73 2.73
C VAL A 352 -15.94 13.20 1.99
N ALA A 353 -16.27 13.77 0.83
CA ALA A 353 -17.37 13.30 -0.02
C ALA A 353 -17.22 11.85 -0.52
N HIS A 354 -16.03 11.25 -0.39
CA HIS A 354 -15.83 9.84 -0.67
C HIS A 354 -16.14 8.93 0.53
N LEU A 355 -16.04 9.43 1.76
CA LEU A 355 -16.26 8.63 2.98
C LEU A 355 -17.73 8.22 3.15
N ASP A 356 -17.99 7.15 3.91
CA ASP A 356 -19.37 6.75 4.23
C ASP A 356 -20.02 7.80 5.15
N PRO A 357 -21.33 8.09 5.02
CA PRO A 357 -21.99 9.13 5.81
C PRO A 357 -21.90 8.97 7.33
N ASP A 358 -21.74 7.73 7.80
CA ASP A 358 -21.63 7.38 9.23
C ASP A 358 -20.16 7.18 9.67
N ALA A 359 -19.18 7.45 8.79
CA ALA A 359 -17.77 7.25 9.10
C ALA A 359 -17.26 8.29 10.12
N GLU A 360 -16.39 7.85 11.02
CA GLU A 360 -15.70 8.78 11.93
C GLU A 360 -14.53 9.46 11.21
N GLU A 361 -14.73 10.70 10.78
CA GLU A 361 -13.76 11.45 9.96
C GLU A 361 -12.55 11.95 10.78
N LEU A 362 -11.34 11.82 10.21
CA LEU A 362 -10.10 12.34 10.81
C LEU A 362 -9.24 13.02 9.75
N VAL A 363 -8.96 14.32 9.89
CA VAL A 363 -8.05 15.03 8.99
C VAL A 363 -6.62 14.95 9.53
N THR A 364 -5.72 14.38 8.75
CA THR A 364 -4.32 14.16 9.13
C THR A 364 -3.38 14.86 8.17
N PHE A 365 -2.54 15.75 8.69
CA PHE A 365 -1.48 16.40 7.94
C PHE A 365 -0.13 15.71 8.19
N VAL A 366 0.40 15.03 7.17
CA VAL A 366 1.77 14.48 7.19
C VAL A 366 2.71 15.54 6.64
N LEU A 367 3.51 16.13 7.53
CA LEU A 367 4.24 17.36 7.27
C LEU A 367 5.77 17.16 7.37
N PRO A 368 6.56 17.87 6.56
CA PRO A 368 7.98 18.08 6.83
C PRO A 368 8.16 18.85 8.15
N ARG A 369 9.34 18.72 8.79
CA ARG A 369 9.56 19.26 10.14
C ARG A 369 9.34 20.77 10.26
N GLU A 370 9.71 21.52 9.23
CA GLU A 370 9.55 22.97 9.16
C GLU A 370 8.11 23.43 8.93
N TRP A 371 7.20 22.49 8.61
CA TRP A 371 5.76 22.74 8.52
C TRP A 371 4.99 22.30 9.76
N LEU A 372 5.60 21.57 10.70
CA LEU A 372 4.86 21.04 11.87
C LEU A 372 4.17 22.15 12.69
N ASN A 373 4.74 23.36 12.75
CA ASN A 373 4.14 24.50 13.46
C ASN A 373 3.21 25.38 12.59
N GLU A 374 2.96 25.00 11.34
CA GLU A 374 2.04 25.69 10.44
C GLU A 374 0.61 25.68 11.01
N ALA A 375 -0.12 26.77 10.82
CA ALA A 375 -1.45 26.98 11.43
C ALA A 375 -2.56 26.20 10.74
N VAL A 376 -2.34 24.93 10.40
CA VAL A 376 -3.27 24.10 9.59
C VAL A 376 -4.66 24.00 10.20
N ALA A 377 -4.76 24.01 11.54
CA ALA A 377 -6.04 24.01 12.26
C ALA A 377 -6.84 25.32 12.11
N HIS A 378 -6.17 26.43 11.77
CA HIS A 378 -6.78 27.75 11.55
C HIS A 378 -7.10 28.04 10.09
N TRP A 379 -6.76 27.14 9.16
CA TRP A 379 -7.22 27.29 7.78
C TRP A 379 -8.73 27.10 7.75
N GLU A 380 -9.46 27.93 7.00
CA GLU A 380 -10.90 27.80 6.83
C GLU A 380 -11.25 26.50 6.09
N CYS A 381 -12.45 25.96 6.24
CA CYS A 381 -12.88 24.78 5.49
C CYS A 381 -12.97 25.08 3.99
N GLY A 382 -13.53 26.23 3.62
CA GLY A 382 -13.65 26.63 2.22
C GLY A 382 -13.83 28.13 2.05
N ALA A 383 -14.01 28.57 0.80
CA ALA A 383 -14.26 29.99 0.50
C ALA A 383 -15.63 30.48 1.04
N ASP A 384 -16.60 29.57 1.11
CA ASP A 384 -17.97 29.83 1.57
C ASP A 384 -18.19 29.39 3.03
N ASP A 385 -17.21 28.75 3.66
CA ASP A 385 -17.25 28.31 5.06
C ASP A 385 -15.98 28.75 5.79
N SER A 386 -16.13 29.82 6.58
CA SER A 386 -15.04 30.41 7.37
C SER A 386 -14.68 29.61 8.63
N THR A 387 -15.35 28.49 8.90
CA THR A 387 -15.06 27.65 10.07
C THR A 387 -13.63 27.12 9.97
N PRO A 388 -12.78 27.30 10.99
CA PRO A 388 -11.45 26.71 11.00
C PRO A 388 -11.51 25.17 10.89
N LEU A 389 -10.63 24.56 10.10
CA LEU A 389 -10.54 23.10 9.91
C LEU A 389 -10.45 22.35 11.24
N GLY A 390 -9.71 22.89 12.21
CA GLY A 390 -9.57 22.29 13.54
C GLY A 390 -10.80 22.43 14.44
N CYS A 391 -11.81 23.21 14.02
CA CYS A 391 -13.13 23.32 14.66
C CYS A 391 -14.22 22.56 13.88
N ALA A 392 -13.97 22.18 12.64
CA ALA A 392 -14.87 21.36 11.82
C ALA A 392 -14.55 19.86 11.91
N TYR A 393 -13.26 19.50 11.96
CA TYR A 393 -12.80 18.12 11.94
C TYR A 393 -11.85 17.81 13.11
N PRO A 394 -11.84 16.58 13.63
CA PRO A 394 -10.70 16.07 14.39
C PRO A 394 -9.46 16.19 13.51
N LEU A 395 -8.51 17.05 13.90
CA LEU A 395 -7.35 17.39 13.08
C LEU A 395 -6.05 17.19 13.83
N VAL A 396 -5.17 16.39 13.22
CA VAL A 396 -3.84 16.05 13.75
C VAL A 396 -2.74 16.31 12.72
N VAL A 397 -1.51 16.50 13.20
CA VAL A 397 -0.31 16.49 12.37
C VAL A 397 0.55 15.26 12.65
N THR A 398 1.42 14.90 11.72
CA THR A 398 2.49 13.93 11.95
C THR A 398 3.74 14.32 11.17
N ASP A 399 4.90 13.91 11.67
CA ASP A 399 6.18 14.14 10.98
C ASP A 399 6.35 13.13 9.86
N ARG A 400 6.70 13.61 8.67
CA ARG A 400 6.88 12.77 7.47
C ARG A 400 7.95 11.70 7.66
N ALA A 401 9.07 12.02 8.31
CA ALA A 401 10.14 11.04 8.53
C ALA A 401 9.69 9.94 9.50
N ARG A 402 8.91 10.28 10.54
CA ARG A 402 8.24 9.30 11.41
C ARG A 402 7.24 8.44 10.63
N HIS A 403 6.37 9.09 9.87
CA HIS A 403 5.31 8.44 9.11
C HIS A 403 5.84 7.39 8.12
N ARG A 404 7.04 7.59 7.57
CA ARG A 404 7.72 6.65 6.64
C ARG A 404 8.68 5.67 7.31
N SER A 405 8.92 5.77 8.63
CA SER A 405 9.87 4.92 9.33
C SER A 405 9.23 3.60 9.77
N GLY A 406 9.39 2.52 9.00
CA GLY A 406 8.84 1.20 9.34
C GLY A 406 9.27 0.69 10.74
N ARG A 407 10.52 0.96 11.15
CA ARG A 407 11.01 0.63 12.51
C ARG A 407 10.25 1.39 13.60
N LEU A 408 10.00 2.68 13.41
CA LEU A 408 9.29 3.49 14.40
C LEU A 408 7.81 3.14 14.43
N ARG A 409 7.16 2.98 13.27
CA ARG A 409 5.78 2.52 13.14
C ARG A 409 5.52 1.20 13.86
N ARG A 410 6.38 0.19 13.66
CA ARG A 410 6.26 -1.09 14.38
C ARG A 410 6.32 -0.92 15.91
N ARG A 411 7.13 0.02 16.39
CA ARG A 411 7.23 0.31 17.83
C ARG A 411 6.00 1.07 18.34
N LEU A 412 5.53 2.05 17.59
CA LEU A 412 4.30 2.79 17.89
C LEU A 412 3.08 1.87 17.90
N HIS A 413 2.99 0.92 16.98
CA HIS A 413 1.91 -0.07 16.98
C HIS A 413 1.89 -0.88 18.28
N LYS A 414 3.05 -1.38 18.75
CA LYS A 414 3.16 -2.05 20.05
C LYS A 414 2.79 -1.12 21.21
N LYS A 415 3.18 0.14 21.11
CA LYS A 415 2.90 1.16 22.13
C LYS A 415 1.39 1.44 22.25
N TRP A 416 0.70 1.56 21.12
CA TRP A 416 -0.75 1.73 21.09
C TRP A 416 -1.49 0.53 21.70
N GLN A 417 -1.06 -0.70 21.41
CA GLN A 417 -1.62 -1.90 22.06
C GLN A 417 -1.48 -1.87 23.60
N GLN A 418 -0.39 -1.31 24.13
CA GLN A 418 -0.20 -1.15 25.58
C GLN A 418 -1.09 -0.04 26.16
N LEU A 419 -1.28 1.05 25.41
CA LEU A 419 -2.15 2.15 25.83
C LEU A 419 -3.63 1.76 25.85
N ASP A 420 -4.08 0.95 24.88
CA ASP A 420 -5.45 0.43 24.83
C ASP A 420 -5.77 -0.49 26.03
N ALA A 421 -4.75 -1.08 26.66
CA ALA A 421 -4.90 -1.92 27.85
C ALA A 421 -5.22 -1.14 29.14
N GLY A 422 -5.43 0.18 29.04
CA GLY A 422 -6.00 1.00 30.13
C GLY A 422 -4.98 1.68 31.03
N LEU A 423 -3.74 1.86 30.59
CA LEU A 423 -2.75 2.63 31.35
C LEU A 423 -3.09 4.13 31.33
N PRO A 424 -3.14 4.81 32.49
CA PRO A 424 -3.28 6.26 32.53
C PRO A 424 -2.13 6.93 31.78
N ILE A 425 -2.43 7.92 30.95
CA ILE A 425 -1.40 8.74 30.33
C ILE A 425 -1.08 9.92 31.24
N GLU A 426 0.17 9.97 31.68
CA GLU A 426 0.76 11.15 32.28
C GLU A 426 1.37 12.04 31.19
N VAL A 427 1.20 13.35 31.31
CA VAL A 427 1.83 14.33 30.41
C VAL A 427 3.30 14.48 30.79
N HIS A 428 4.21 14.01 29.94
CA HIS A 428 5.63 14.31 30.11
C HIS A 428 5.92 15.75 29.69
N ARG A 429 6.15 16.61 30.67
CA ARG A 429 6.31 18.06 30.50
C ARG A 429 7.74 18.43 30.11
N VAL A 430 7.86 19.26 29.07
CA VAL A 430 9.09 19.95 28.66
C VAL A 430 8.86 21.45 28.84
N GLU A 431 9.33 21.96 29.97
CA GLU A 431 9.13 23.36 30.41
C GLU A 431 9.97 24.36 29.61
N CYS A 432 9.58 25.63 29.67
CA CYS A 432 10.37 26.73 29.12
C CYS A 432 11.74 26.82 29.80
N GLY A 433 12.80 27.01 29.02
CA GLY A 433 14.17 27.14 29.55
C GLY A 433 14.71 25.88 30.24
N SER A 434 14.14 24.71 29.94
CA SER A 434 14.57 23.42 30.50
C SER A 434 16.10 23.23 30.38
N GLN A 435 16.76 23.05 31.52
CA GLN A 435 18.20 22.75 31.60
C GLN A 435 18.50 21.26 31.33
N GLU A 436 17.46 20.46 31.09
CA GLU A 436 17.62 19.05 30.77
C GLU A 436 18.32 18.88 29.41
N ARG A 437 19.40 18.09 29.37
CA ARG A 437 20.09 17.80 28.12
C ARG A 437 19.28 16.82 27.26
N PRO A 438 19.25 16.96 25.91
CA PRO A 438 18.47 16.07 25.02
C PRO A 438 18.70 14.56 25.20
N PRO A 439 19.92 14.05 25.46
CA PRO A 439 20.12 12.63 25.76
C PRO A 439 19.42 12.14 27.04
N SER A 440 19.27 13.03 28.03
CA SER A 440 18.59 12.72 29.30
C SER A 440 17.08 12.65 29.08
N LEU A 441 16.52 13.59 28.32
CA LEU A 441 15.12 13.55 27.89
C LEU A 441 14.82 12.28 27.10
N ARG A 442 15.70 11.90 26.16
CA ARG A 442 15.55 10.67 25.37
C ARG A 442 15.46 9.44 26.27
N LYS A 443 16.38 9.32 27.22
CA LYS A 443 16.39 8.21 28.18
C LYS A 443 15.09 8.19 28.98
N ARG A 444 14.66 9.34 29.50
CA ARG A 444 13.41 9.45 30.27
C ARG A 444 12.17 9.06 29.48
N LEU A 445 12.02 9.54 28.24
CA LEU A 445 10.86 9.18 27.40
C LEU A 445 10.84 7.69 27.05
N TRP A 446 12.03 7.06 26.95
CA TRP A 446 12.17 5.64 26.68
C TRP A 446 11.88 4.78 27.91
N ASP A 447 12.51 5.09 29.04
CA ASP A 447 12.42 4.31 30.29
C ASP A 447 11.07 4.54 31.00
N GLY A 448 10.53 5.75 30.90
CA GLY A 448 9.23 6.12 31.47
C GLY A 448 8.04 5.68 30.61
N ASP A 449 8.30 4.98 29.50
CA ASP A 449 7.27 4.48 28.58
C ASP A 449 6.24 5.57 28.23
N ALA A 450 6.73 6.74 27.81
CA ALA A 450 5.91 7.94 27.66
C ALA A 450 4.78 7.78 26.61
N GLY A 451 3.53 7.95 27.04
CA GLY A 451 2.36 7.97 26.16
C GLY A 451 2.09 9.33 25.51
N LEU A 452 2.46 10.43 26.18
CA LEU A 452 2.23 11.79 25.71
C LEU A 452 3.33 12.72 26.22
N ALA A 453 3.89 13.57 25.35
CA ALA A 453 4.81 14.63 25.74
C ALA A 453 4.26 16.02 25.39
N GLY A 454 4.24 16.92 26.37
CA GLY A 454 3.80 18.31 26.24
C GLY A 454 5.00 19.26 26.20
N PHE A 455 5.06 20.16 25.21
CA PHE A 455 6.10 21.17 25.09
C PHE A 455 5.52 22.57 25.32
N ALA A 456 6.15 23.31 26.24
CA ALA A 456 5.76 24.68 26.58
C ALA A 456 6.09 25.72 25.48
N VAL A 457 6.92 25.34 24.51
CA VAL A 457 7.42 26.19 23.43
C VAL A 457 7.27 25.51 22.06
N PRO A 458 7.17 26.27 20.96
CA PRO A 458 7.04 25.70 19.63
C PRO A 458 8.33 24.98 19.19
N PRO A 459 8.24 24.08 18.18
CA PRO A 459 9.37 23.26 17.71
C PRO A 459 10.65 24.05 17.38
N ALA A 460 10.51 25.26 16.83
CA ALA A 460 11.64 26.10 16.46
C ALA A 460 12.42 26.63 17.67
N ALA A 461 11.76 26.84 18.82
CA ALA A 461 12.36 27.40 20.03
C ALA A 461 13.10 26.35 20.89
N ALA A 462 12.76 25.06 20.75
CA ALA A 462 13.41 23.97 21.46
C ALA A 462 13.71 22.79 20.51
N ARG A 463 14.37 23.08 19.39
CA ARG A 463 14.56 22.13 18.28
C ARG A 463 15.14 20.79 18.73
N GLU A 464 16.22 20.80 19.51
CA GLU A 464 16.89 19.56 19.94
C GLU A 464 16.00 18.69 20.84
N HIS A 465 15.23 19.29 21.75
CA HIS A 465 14.29 18.59 22.62
C HIS A 465 13.08 18.06 21.85
N PHE A 466 12.56 18.85 20.91
CA PHE A 466 11.44 18.44 20.08
C PHE A 466 11.82 17.27 19.15
N GLU A 467 13.02 17.30 18.56
CA GLU A 467 13.56 16.20 17.76
C GLU A 467 13.72 14.90 18.57
N VAL A 468 13.99 14.99 19.88
CA VAL A 468 13.99 13.80 20.75
C VAL A 468 12.59 13.18 20.81
N GLY A 469 11.54 13.98 21.00
CA GLY A 469 10.15 13.51 20.95
C GLY A 469 9.80 12.84 19.62
N LEU A 470 10.26 13.41 18.50
CA LEU A 470 10.03 12.87 17.17
C LEU A 470 10.79 11.55 16.88
N ASN A 471 11.94 11.30 17.51
CA ASN A 471 12.75 10.11 17.21
C ASN A 471 12.52 8.93 18.18
N VAL A 472 11.80 9.15 19.28
CA VAL A 472 11.39 8.15 20.27
C VAL A 472 9.93 7.73 19.98
N PRO A 473 9.51 6.47 20.25
CA PRO A 473 8.13 6.01 20.02
C PRO A 473 7.11 6.58 21.01
N VAL A 474 7.13 7.91 21.22
CA VAL A 474 6.05 8.63 21.92
C VAL A 474 4.93 8.86 20.90
N PRO A 475 3.71 8.34 21.11
CA PRO A 475 2.65 8.38 20.12
C PRO A 475 1.95 9.74 20.01
N VAL A 476 2.01 10.56 21.07
CA VAL A 476 1.36 11.86 21.12
C VAL A 476 2.34 12.95 21.55
N LEU A 477 2.45 14.01 20.77
CA LEU A 477 3.15 15.24 21.15
C LEU A 477 2.19 16.43 21.06
N VAL A 478 2.20 17.30 22.07
CA VAL A 478 1.32 18.47 22.12
C VAL A 478 2.14 19.71 22.43
N TRP A 479 1.88 20.82 21.75
CA TRP A 479 2.55 22.09 22.01
C TRP A 479 1.66 23.29 21.69
N SER A 480 2.01 24.44 22.25
CA SER A 480 1.47 25.74 21.84
C SER A 480 2.31 26.29 20.67
N ARG A 481 1.66 26.73 19.59
CA ARG A 481 2.36 27.30 18.43
C ARG A 481 3.01 28.65 18.72
N THR A 482 2.48 29.41 19.68
CA THR A 482 2.90 30.78 20.00
C THR A 482 3.89 30.83 21.18
N GLY A 483 3.82 29.89 22.13
CA GLY A 483 4.79 29.73 23.23
C GLY A 483 4.93 30.95 24.16
N CYS A 484 5.93 30.92 25.07
CA CYS A 484 6.32 32.12 25.85
C CYS A 484 7.15 33.07 24.95
N PRO A 485 6.85 34.38 24.89
CA PRO A 485 7.72 35.35 24.21
C PRO A 485 9.09 35.40 24.91
N ALA A 486 10.17 35.39 24.12
CA ALA A 486 11.56 35.29 24.61
C ALA A 486 11.94 36.33 25.68
N ALA A 487 11.27 37.49 25.71
CA ALA A 487 11.47 38.55 26.71
C ALA A 487 11.18 38.14 28.17
N VAL A 488 10.45 37.03 28.40
CA VAL A 488 10.12 36.53 29.75
C VAL A 488 11.28 35.76 30.38
N HIS A 489 12.24 35.31 29.58
CA HIS A 489 13.43 34.59 30.05
C HIS A 489 14.66 35.43 29.69
N GLY A 490 15.14 36.23 30.64
CA GLY A 490 16.30 37.10 30.42
C GLY A 490 17.53 36.34 29.92
N GLU A 491 17.77 36.39 28.62
CA GLU A 491 19.02 35.95 28.01
C GLU A 491 20.07 37.05 28.22
N GLN A 492 21.03 36.81 29.12
CA GLN A 492 22.29 37.54 29.08
C GLN A 492 23.09 37.01 27.88
N PRO A 493 23.52 37.87 26.92
CA PRO A 493 24.42 37.44 25.87
C PRO A 493 25.75 37.01 26.51
N GLY A 494 26.07 35.72 26.41
CA GLY A 494 27.32 35.15 26.88
C GLY A 494 28.50 35.84 26.22
N ALA A 495 29.36 36.43 27.04
CA ALA A 495 30.67 36.92 26.66
C ALA A 495 31.51 35.76 26.09
N GLY A 496 31.78 35.81 24.79
CA GLY A 496 32.75 34.94 24.14
C GLY A 496 34.16 35.26 24.62
N CYS A 497 34.83 34.27 25.18
CA CYS A 497 36.24 34.29 25.53
C CYS A 497 37.12 34.01 24.30
N GLY A 498 38.04 34.95 24.00
CA GLY A 498 39.40 34.67 23.51
C GLY A 498 39.68 34.74 22.01
N HIS A 499 40.18 35.88 21.54
CA HIS A 499 41.50 35.93 20.88
C HIS A 499 42.12 37.33 20.95
N GLU A 500 43.44 37.36 21.06
CA GLU A 500 44.32 38.44 21.48
C GLU A 500 44.43 39.66 20.53
N ASP A 501 44.73 40.79 21.18
CA ASP A 501 45.00 42.16 20.73
C ASP A 501 46.35 42.29 19.97
N PRO A 502 46.64 43.39 19.23
CA PRO A 502 47.18 44.57 19.92
C PRO A 502 46.81 45.97 19.36
N ARG A 503 46.54 46.88 20.31
CA ARG A 503 47.18 48.22 20.52
C ARG A 503 46.48 49.52 20.05
N PRO A 504 46.75 50.68 20.71
CA PRO A 504 45.72 51.40 21.48
C PRO A 504 45.58 52.90 21.14
N ALA A 505 44.54 53.55 21.65
CA ALA A 505 44.50 55.01 21.83
C ALA A 505 43.64 55.42 23.04
N TRP A 506 44.07 56.50 23.67
CA TRP A 506 43.80 56.95 25.04
C TRP A 506 42.49 57.72 25.27
N SER A 507 42.24 57.98 26.56
CA SER A 507 41.53 59.10 27.24
C SER A 507 40.14 58.76 27.81
N GLU A 508 39.91 58.65 29.12
CA GLU A 508 40.05 59.54 30.31
C GLU A 508 38.69 60.13 30.79
N HIS A 509 38.45 59.91 32.10
CA HIS A 509 37.59 60.64 33.04
C HIS A 509 36.08 60.32 33.14
N GLY A 510 35.62 60.15 34.40
CA GLY A 510 34.23 60.48 34.74
C GLY A 510 33.51 59.76 35.89
N GLN A 511 34.08 59.72 37.11
CA GLN A 511 33.37 59.84 38.40
C GLN A 511 32.30 58.82 38.85
N ARG A 512 32.63 58.17 39.98
CA ARG A 512 31.71 57.57 40.96
C ARG A 512 30.77 58.62 41.58
N ARG A 513 29.48 58.30 41.70
CA ARG A 513 28.61 58.86 42.75
C ARG A 513 27.74 57.77 43.38
N ALA A 514 27.69 57.84 44.70
CA ALA A 514 27.03 56.92 45.60
C ALA A 514 25.52 57.22 45.76
N GLY A 515 24.76 56.13 45.89
CA GLY A 515 23.66 55.89 46.82
C GLY A 515 22.57 56.96 47.03
N ARG A 516 21.33 56.61 46.65
CA ARG A 516 20.09 56.96 47.37
C ARG A 516 19.05 55.83 47.22
N PRO A 517 18.12 55.68 48.17
CA PRO A 517 17.67 54.38 48.65
C PRO A 517 16.51 53.79 47.87
N HIS A 518 16.46 52.46 47.89
CA HIS A 518 15.36 51.61 47.42
C HIS A 518 14.03 52.07 48.02
N THR A 519 13.13 52.56 47.17
CA THR A 519 11.70 52.41 47.39
C THR A 519 11.39 50.97 47.02
N ALA A 520 11.10 50.14 48.03
CA ALA A 520 10.62 48.79 47.82
C ALA A 520 9.22 48.87 47.20
N VAL A 521 9.18 48.86 45.86
CA VAL A 521 8.00 48.41 45.13
C VAL A 521 7.85 46.94 45.51
N LEU A 522 6.77 46.61 46.20
CA LEU A 522 6.34 45.23 46.41
C LEU A 522 6.26 44.61 45.02
N ALA A 523 7.25 43.77 44.69
CA ALA A 523 7.24 42.99 43.46
C ALA A 523 5.98 42.13 43.49
N GLU A 524 5.02 42.44 42.61
CA GLU A 524 3.97 41.49 42.25
C GLU A 524 4.65 40.15 41.95
N ALA A 525 4.10 39.08 42.53
CA ALA A 525 4.59 37.73 42.27
C ALA A 525 4.67 37.53 40.74
N PRO A 526 5.78 37.00 40.20
CA PRO A 526 5.93 36.84 38.77
C PRO A 526 4.78 35.96 38.27
N SER A 527 3.97 36.51 37.37
CA SER A 527 2.93 35.76 36.66
C SER A 527 3.57 34.49 36.05
N PRO A 528 2.95 33.30 36.19
CA PRO A 528 3.52 32.06 35.68
C PRO A 528 3.80 32.17 34.18
N CYS A 529 4.90 31.57 33.69
CA CYS A 529 5.21 31.59 32.25
C CYS A 529 4.00 31.07 31.48
N PRO A 530 3.55 31.75 30.41
CA PRO A 530 2.46 31.28 29.56
C PRO A 530 2.55 29.80 29.15
N GLY A 531 3.77 29.28 28.94
CA GLY A 531 4.06 27.91 28.57
C GLY A 531 3.86 26.92 29.72
N THR A 532 4.20 27.29 30.96
CA THR A 532 3.89 26.48 32.15
C THR A 532 2.38 26.48 32.40
N ALA A 533 1.72 27.64 32.28
CA ALA A 533 0.26 27.73 32.38
C ALA A 533 -0.44 26.88 31.30
N PHE A 534 0.09 26.87 30.07
CA PHE A 534 -0.38 25.97 29.01
C PHE A 534 -0.23 24.49 29.40
N LEU A 535 0.92 24.07 29.92
CA LEU A 535 1.15 22.69 30.34
C LEU A 535 0.26 22.27 31.52
N ASP A 536 -0.04 23.19 32.44
CA ASP A 536 -0.97 22.94 33.55
C ASP A 536 -2.39 22.69 33.03
N GLN A 537 -2.88 23.55 32.13
CA GLN A 537 -4.19 23.39 31.48
C GLN A 537 -4.24 22.12 30.63
N LEU A 538 -3.19 21.83 29.86
CA LEU A 538 -3.07 20.60 29.07
C LEU A 538 -3.17 19.36 29.96
N THR A 539 -2.41 19.33 31.06
CA THR A 539 -2.39 18.19 31.99
C THR A 539 -3.77 17.96 32.59
N ALA A 540 -4.47 19.03 32.99
CA ALA A 540 -5.83 18.92 33.51
C ALA A 540 -6.83 18.46 32.45
N ALA A 541 -6.75 19.00 31.22
CA ALA A 541 -7.69 18.71 30.15
C ALA A 541 -7.61 17.25 29.65
N VAL A 542 -6.41 16.68 29.55
CA VAL A 542 -6.24 15.31 29.05
C VAL A 542 -6.31 14.24 30.13
N ALA A 543 -6.46 14.62 31.40
CA ALA A 543 -6.55 13.68 32.51
C ALA A 543 -7.77 12.75 32.34
N GLY A 544 -7.51 11.45 32.26
CA GLY A 544 -8.55 10.43 32.09
C GLY A 544 -9.11 10.30 30.67
N VAL A 545 -8.59 11.05 29.69
CA VAL A 545 -8.97 10.93 28.28
C VAL A 545 -8.17 9.79 27.65
N PRO A 546 -8.80 8.77 27.04
CA PRO A 546 -8.09 7.74 26.31
C PRO A 546 -7.28 8.36 25.16
N PRO A 547 -6.01 7.95 24.94
CA PRO A 547 -5.17 8.52 23.87
C PRO A 547 -5.78 8.41 22.47
N ALA A 548 -6.58 7.37 22.20
CA ALA A 548 -7.27 7.17 20.93
C ALA A 548 -8.36 8.22 20.67
N GLU A 549 -8.90 8.83 21.74
CA GLU A 549 -9.96 9.84 21.72
C GLU A 549 -9.43 11.28 21.70
N LEU A 550 -8.11 11.47 21.84
CA LEU A 550 -7.49 12.80 21.87
C LEU A 550 -7.81 13.66 20.64
N PRO A 551 -7.88 13.13 19.39
CA PRO A 551 -8.31 13.94 18.25
C PRO A 551 -9.71 14.56 18.43
N ARG A 552 -10.68 13.81 18.95
CA ARG A 552 -12.04 14.32 19.25
C ARG A 552 -12.01 15.32 20.40
N HIS A 553 -11.26 14.99 21.44
CA HIS A 553 -11.17 15.85 22.61
C HIS A 553 -10.54 17.21 22.27
N VAL A 554 -9.48 17.22 21.47
CA VAL A 554 -8.82 18.45 21.00
C VAL A 554 -9.72 19.26 20.07
N LEU A 555 -10.53 18.62 19.21
CA LEU A 555 -11.58 19.31 18.44
C LEU A 555 -12.53 20.07 19.40
N SER A 556 -13.03 19.41 20.45
CA SER A 556 -13.91 20.05 21.43
C SER A 556 -13.23 21.23 22.15
N LEU A 557 -11.94 21.12 22.49
CA LEU A 557 -11.18 22.22 23.09
C LEU A 557 -11.01 23.41 22.14
N ARG A 558 -10.79 23.15 20.85
CA ARG A 558 -10.69 24.19 19.81
C ARG A 558 -12.02 24.90 19.59
N MET A 559 -13.12 24.15 19.52
CA MET A 559 -14.48 24.73 19.44
C MET A 559 -14.78 25.61 20.68
N THR A 560 -14.39 25.16 21.87
CA THR A 560 -14.56 25.94 23.10
C THR A 560 -13.72 27.22 23.07
N ALA A 561 -12.49 27.16 22.56
CA ALA A 561 -11.63 28.32 22.40
C ALA A 561 -12.20 29.33 21.40
N ASP A 562 -12.74 28.84 20.28
CA ASP A 562 -13.33 29.68 19.22
C ASP A 562 -14.61 30.38 19.71
N ALA A 563 -15.39 29.73 20.57
CA ALA A 563 -16.62 30.26 21.15
C ALA A 563 -16.40 31.15 22.41
N ALA A 564 -15.16 31.32 22.89
CA ALA A 564 -14.88 32.13 24.08
C ALA A 564 -15.06 33.64 23.82
N ASP A 565 -15.29 34.43 24.87
CA ASP A 565 -15.41 35.90 24.76
C ASP A 565 -14.14 36.56 24.20
N GLU A 566 -12.98 35.98 24.50
CA GLU A 566 -11.66 36.40 24.01
C GLU A 566 -10.90 35.20 23.39
N PRO A 567 -11.24 34.75 22.17
CA PRO A 567 -10.66 33.55 21.55
C PRO A 567 -9.13 33.59 21.45
N ASP A 568 -8.57 34.77 21.16
CA ASP A 568 -7.12 34.98 21.04
C ASP A 568 -6.36 34.82 22.36
N ARG A 569 -7.05 34.86 23.51
CA ARG A 569 -6.43 34.64 24.84
C ARG A 569 -6.67 33.22 25.37
N HIS A 570 -7.48 32.41 24.70
CA HIS A 570 -7.80 31.07 25.18
C HIS A 570 -6.60 30.12 25.00
N TRP A 571 -6.23 29.39 26.05
CA TRP A 571 -5.02 28.55 26.07
C TRP A 571 -4.98 27.48 24.97
N ALA A 572 -6.15 26.97 24.56
CA ALA A 572 -6.28 25.94 23.54
C ALA A 572 -6.32 26.49 22.10
N ARG A 573 -6.33 27.83 21.91
CA ARG A 573 -6.43 28.46 20.58
C ARG A 573 -5.31 28.00 19.65
N ASP A 574 -4.07 28.09 20.11
CA ASP A 574 -2.88 27.70 19.34
C ASP A 574 -2.38 26.28 19.67
N LEU A 575 -3.27 25.39 20.11
CA LEU A 575 -2.92 24.01 20.45
C LEU A 575 -2.68 23.18 19.18
N GLN A 576 -1.47 22.67 19.04
CA GLN A 576 -1.08 21.75 17.97
C GLN A 576 -0.92 20.33 18.53
N LEU A 577 -1.55 19.36 17.85
CA LEU A 577 -1.56 17.95 18.24
C LEU A 577 -0.86 17.12 17.17
N LEU A 578 0.29 16.55 17.52
CA LEU A 578 0.86 15.43 16.78
C LEU A 578 0.33 14.13 17.36
N TRP A 579 -0.29 13.31 16.51
CA TRP A 579 -0.89 12.04 16.89
C TRP A 579 -0.56 10.99 15.84
N ASP A 580 0.15 9.94 16.25
CA ASP A 580 0.79 9.00 15.35
C ASP A 580 0.36 7.56 15.69
N ASP A 581 -0.81 7.17 15.18
CA ASP A 581 -1.34 5.81 15.29
C ASP A 581 -1.24 5.04 13.96
N PRO A 582 -0.26 4.12 13.82
CA PRO A 582 -0.10 3.31 12.62
C PRO A 582 -1.29 2.40 12.28
N ARG A 583 -2.26 2.21 13.21
CA ARG A 583 -3.49 1.45 12.95
C ARG A 583 -4.48 2.25 12.10
N CYS A 584 -4.49 3.57 12.24
CA CYS A 584 -5.35 4.47 11.48
C CYS A 584 -4.72 4.85 10.13
N PHE A 585 -3.39 4.73 10.00
CA PHE A 585 -2.66 5.09 8.79
C PHE A 585 -1.97 3.86 8.18
N PRO A 586 -2.48 3.26 7.10
CA PRO A 586 -1.81 2.19 6.38
C PRO A 586 -0.42 2.59 5.90
N GLU A 587 0.44 1.62 5.58
CA GLU A 587 1.72 1.95 4.98
C GLU A 587 1.52 2.74 3.68
N PRO A 588 2.27 3.85 3.47
CA PRO A 588 2.25 4.52 2.19
C PRO A 588 2.67 3.50 1.13
N ALA A 589 1.83 3.32 0.10
CA ALA A 589 2.17 2.46 -1.03
C ALA A 589 3.58 2.85 -1.52
N ALA A 590 4.46 1.87 -1.71
CA ALA A 590 5.76 2.12 -2.33
C ALA A 590 5.48 2.86 -3.63
N SER A 591 5.94 4.11 -3.72
CA SER A 591 5.74 4.94 -4.91
C SER A 591 6.45 4.24 -6.07
N LEU A 592 5.75 3.40 -6.81
CA LEU A 592 6.26 2.77 -8.02
C LEU A 592 6.41 3.81 -9.14
N HIS A 593 5.89 5.02 -8.98
CA HIS A 593 5.91 6.06 -9.99
C HIS A 593 6.44 7.34 -9.35
N SER A 594 7.71 7.65 -9.62
CA SER A 594 8.18 9.02 -9.51
C SER A 594 7.48 9.81 -10.63
N PRO A 595 6.71 10.87 -10.34
CA PRO A 595 6.14 11.71 -11.37
C PRO A 595 7.28 12.52 -11.98
N VAL A 596 7.88 11.96 -13.04
CA VAL A 596 8.67 12.71 -13.99
C VAL A 596 7.68 13.16 -15.06
N ASP A 597 7.15 14.37 -14.88
CA ASP A 597 6.82 15.25 -16.01
C ASP A 597 8.02 16.17 -16.25
#